data_AF-A0A4Y7R8L3-F1
#
_entry.id   AF-A0A4Y7R8L3-F1
#
_cell.length_a   1.000
_cell.length_b   1.000
_cell.length_c   1.000
_cell.angle_alpha   90.00
_cell.angle_beta   90.00
_cell.angle_gamma   90.00
#
_symmetry.space_group_name_H-M   'P 1'
#
loop_
_entity.id
_entity.type
_entity.pdbx_description
1 polymer ?
#
loop_
_entity_poly.entity_id
_entity_poly.type
_entity_poly.pdbx_seq_one_letter_code
_entity_poly.pdbx_strand_id
1 'polypeptide(L)'
;PPRYRDLIELQRDLPQHNLSLPYPEGETGRYVKFTSQINMLGWNNVFNELLMLTYLAYKSQRGYVFQDYVWKQDYYPWDESKAWEVPSRTPLPALISGPTAGGPWEVGDSAPRAIHQKWWDVVCPKDKIKVIWTHEVKKKHDIHWVKTAKQIFSVWNKILLEEEAQCVEVIAPQRDVEDFGQVFDLWLWGSDRILDIWEEFMDSAVSRLLGTSAVVQRCVDRNLELFRTPQTYKHDPFSRVFAVHVRRGDYIQACTGLATWNSTFYSWNLLPNLPDRFTPPPGGEWGKNTPENTKEYFKHCLPEKDAIIKKINDARNEWEKEGEHFLNVLYILTNDKSEWMDDFTHQLKSGHGWKIITSNNLVFGNSQEKDVGMAVDMDLARRAAMFMGNGWSSFTSNILHRRLVDGKIPISNRFF
;
A
#
# COMPACT_ATOMS: atom_id res chain seq x y z
N PRO A 1 7.16 16.78 -14.21
CA PRO A 1 6.02 15.82 -14.15
C PRO A 1 5.73 15.18 -15.51
N PRO A 2 5.50 13.86 -15.58
CA PRO A 2 4.89 13.22 -16.75
C PRO A 2 3.47 13.75 -16.99
N ARG A 3 3.01 13.74 -18.26
CA ARG A 3 1.62 14.07 -18.61
C ARG A 3 0.71 12.85 -18.75
N TYR A 4 1.29 11.65 -18.76
CA TYR A 4 0.59 10.36 -18.89
C TYR A 4 -0.45 10.29 -20.01
N ARG A 5 -0.20 10.93 -21.17
CA ARG A 5 -1.18 10.95 -22.28
C ARG A 5 -1.54 9.54 -22.76
N ASP A 6 -0.55 8.67 -22.83
CA ASP A 6 -0.66 7.24 -23.13
C ASP A 6 -1.57 6.50 -22.14
N LEU A 7 -1.38 6.71 -20.83
CA LEU A 7 -2.20 6.02 -19.82
C LEU A 7 -3.60 6.63 -19.69
N ILE A 8 -3.76 7.93 -19.94
CA ILE A 8 -5.07 8.59 -19.99
C ILE A 8 -5.88 8.05 -21.17
N GLU A 9 -5.25 7.85 -22.32
CA GLU A 9 -5.87 7.21 -23.49
C GLU A 9 -6.22 5.75 -23.18
N LEU A 10 -5.31 4.99 -22.59
CA LEU A 10 -5.59 3.61 -22.13
C LEU A 10 -6.79 3.55 -21.18
N GLN A 11 -6.86 4.45 -20.18
CA GLN A 11 -7.98 4.54 -19.25
C GLN A 11 -9.29 4.87 -19.98
N ARG A 12 -9.27 5.78 -20.95
CA ARG A 12 -10.45 6.14 -21.75
C ARG A 12 -10.96 4.91 -22.51
N ASP A 13 -10.06 4.15 -23.10
CA ASP A 13 -10.37 3.08 -24.05
C ASP A 13 -10.45 1.69 -23.40
N LEU A 14 -10.63 1.62 -22.07
CA LEU A 14 -10.83 0.35 -21.36
C LEU A 14 -12.04 -0.41 -21.94
N PRO A 15 -11.98 -1.74 -22.12
CA PRO A 15 -13.05 -2.49 -22.80
C PRO A 15 -14.43 -2.38 -22.13
N GLN A 16 -14.46 -2.21 -20.81
CA GLN A 16 -15.68 -2.00 -20.01
C GLN A 16 -16.27 -0.58 -20.14
N HIS A 17 -15.56 0.36 -20.77
CA HIS A 17 -16.06 1.70 -21.07
C HIS A 17 -16.89 1.70 -22.35
N ASN A 18 -17.95 0.89 -22.34
CA ASN A 18 -18.86 0.72 -23.46
C ASN A 18 -20.28 0.51 -22.95
N LEU A 19 -21.19 1.43 -23.30
CA LEU A 19 -22.59 1.40 -22.86
C LEU A 19 -23.37 0.19 -23.39
N SER A 20 -22.94 -0.40 -24.52
CA SER A 20 -23.64 -1.53 -25.16
C SER A 20 -23.32 -2.89 -24.54
N LEU A 21 -22.50 -2.94 -23.49
CA LEU A 21 -22.20 -4.18 -22.78
C LEU A 21 -23.43 -4.68 -22.00
N PRO A 22 -23.62 -6.00 -21.88
CA PRO A 22 -24.69 -6.56 -21.08
C PRO A 22 -24.43 -6.34 -19.58
N TYR A 23 -25.49 -6.47 -18.78
CA TYR A 23 -25.39 -6.59 -17.33
C TYR A 23 -24.33 -7.66 -16.93
N PRO A 24 -23.46 -7.41 -15.93
CA PRO A 24 -23.51 -6.30 -14.96
C PRO A 24 -22.71 -5.04 -15.36
N GLU A 25 -22.37 -4.88 -16.64
CA GLU A 25 -21.67 -3.70 -17.17
C GLU A 25 -22.58 -2.87 -18.10
N GLY A 26 -22.00 -1.87 -18.76
CA GLY A 26 -22.69 -1.03 -19.74
C GLY A 26 -23.74 -0.10 -19.13
N GLU A 27 -24.72 0.29 -19.94
CA GLU A 27 -25.77 1.24 -19.56
C GLU A 27 -26.64 0.75 -18.41
N THR A 28 -26.73 -0.57 -18.20
CA THR A 28 -27.48 -1.20 -17.11
C THR A 28 -26.59 -1.78 -16.02
N GLY A 29 -25.30 -1.40 -15.99
CA GLY A 29 -24.34 -1.99 -15.06
C GLY A 29 -24.63 -1.69 -13.59
N ARG A 30 -23.81 -2.16 -12.66
CA ARG A 30 -23.88 -1.73 -11.25
C ARG A 30 -22.53 -1.22 -10.82
N TYR A 31 -22.48 0.01 -10.32
CA TYR A 31 -21.23 0.69 -10.00
C TYR A 31 -21.27 1.30 -8.59
N VAL A 32 -20.10 1.39 -7.96
CA VAL A 32 -19.93 2.10 -6.70
C VAL A 32 -18.69 2.99 -6.74
N LYS A 33 -18.90 4.28 -6.46
CA LYS A 33 -17.84 5.27 -6.31
C LYS A 33 -17.66 5.61 -4.84
N PHE A 34 -16.44 5.47 -4.34
CA PHE A 34 -16.08 5.87 -2.98
C PHE A 34 -15.38 7.22 -3.03
N THR A 35 -16.17 8.29 -3.02
CA THR A 35 -15.64 9.65 -2.87
C THR A 35 -15.14 9.89 -1.43
N SER A 36 -15.55 9.05 -0.47
CA SER A 36 -14.97 8.97 0.88
C SER A 36 -13.52 8.48 0.93
N GLN A 37 -13.00 7.88 -0.15
CA GLN A 37 -11.65 7.32 -0.21
C GLN A 37 -10.57 8.39 0.08
N ILE A 38 -9.52 7.99 0.78
CA ILE A 38 -8.37 8.83 1.09
C ILE A 38 -7.72 9.35 -0.19
N ASN A 39 -7.37 10.63 -0.15
CA ASN A 39 -6.53 11.32 -1.12
C ASN A 39 -5.56 12.25 -0.36
N MET A 40 -4.60 12.86 -1.06
CA MET A 40 -3.65 13.81 -0.47
C MET A 40 -2.92 13.28 0.77
N LEU A 41 -2.65 11.98 0.78
CA LEU A 41 -1.86 11.29 1.80
C LEU A 41 -0.83 10.42 1.08
N GLY A 42 0.16 9.89 1.81
CA GLY A 42 1.15 9.00 1.20
C GLY A 42 0.49 7.81 0.49
N TRP A 43 1.01 7.46 -0.69
CA TRP A 43 0.45 6.43 -1.60
C TRP A 43 0.00 5.17 -0.86
N ASN A 44 0.79 4.69 0.10
CA ASN A 44 0.53 3.44 0.79
C ASN A 44 -0.67 3.47 1.74
N ASN A 45 -1.05 4.64 2.25
CA ASN A 45 -2.30 4.75 3.00
C ASN A 45 -3.51 4.67 2.06
N VAL A 46 -3.42 5.33 0.89
CA VAL A 46 -4.45 5.25 -0.16
C VAL A 46 -4.54 3.82 -0.69
N PHE A 47 -3.40 3.16 -0.91
CA PHE A 47 -3.34 1.85 -1.54
C PHE A 47 -4.03 0.76 -0.71
N ASN A 48 -3.82 0.73 0.61
CA ASN A 48 -4.52 -0.20 1.50
C ASN A 48 -6.05 -0.06 1.40
N GLU A 49 -6.54 1.18 1.52
CA GLU A 49 -7.97 1.46 1.47
C GLU A 49 -8.55 1.14 0.09
N LEU A 50 -7.88 1.56 -0.99
CA LEU A 50 -8.31 1.34 -2.36
C LEU A 50 -8.46 -0.16 -2.69
N LEU A 51 -7.56 -1.02 -2.21
CA LEU A 51 -7.71 -2.47 -2.39
C LEU A 51 -8.91 -3.02 -1.60
N MET A 52 -9.09 -2.60 -0.34
CA MET A 52 -10.23 -3.05 0.47
C MET A 52 -11.57 -2.56 -0.07
N LEU A 53 -11.63 -1.34 -0.61
CA LEU A 53 -12.81 -0.79 -1.28
C LEU A 53 -13.11 -1.52 -2.58
N THR A 54 -12.09 -1.93 -3.33
CA THR A 54 -12.26 -2.79 -4.51
C THR A 54 -12.81 -4.15 -4.11
N TYR A 55 -12.30 -4.73 -3.02
CA TYR A 55 -12.80 -6.01 -2.49
C TYR A 55 -14.27 -5.89 -2.05
N LEU A 56 -14.63 -4.79 -1.38
CA LEU A 56 -16.01 -4.50 -1.00
C LEU A 56 -16.93 -4.33 -2.22
N ALA A 57 -16.50 -3.60 -3.25
CA ALA A 57 -17.24 -3.47 -4.51
C ALA A 57 -17.45 -4.82 -5.19
N TYR A 58 -16.38 -5.61 -5.30
CA TYR A 58 -16.40 -6.97 -5.84
C TYR A 58 -17.41 -7.86 -5.10
N LYS A 59 -17.35 -7.91 -3.75
CA LYS A 59 -18.26 -8.73 -2.93
C LYS A 59 -19.72 -8.26 -2.97
N SER A 60 -19.94 -6.97 -3.21
CA SER A 60 -21.29 -6.39 -3.37
C SER A 60 -21.81 -6.46 -4.81
N GLN A 61 -21.10 -7.13 -5.72
CA GLN A 61 -21.44 -7.28 -7.13
C GLN A 61 -21.56 -5.94 -7.86
N ARG A 62 -20.64 -5.02 -7.56
CA ARG A 62 -20.57 -3.68 -8.15
C ARG A 62 -19.18 -3.42 -8.73
N GLY A 63 -19.15 -2.74 -9.87
CA GLY A 63 -17.91 -2.27 -10.49
C GLY A 63 -17.36 -1.13 -9.65
N TYR A 64 -16.15 -1.31 -9.15
CA TYR A 64 -15.44 -0.26 -8.43
C TYR A 64 -15.13 0.90 -9.37
N VAL A 65 -15.42 2.13 -8.93
CA VAL A 65 -15.06 3.33 -9.70
C VAL A 65 -13.71 3.82 -9.21
N PHE A 66 -12.66 3.45 -9.93
CA PHE A 66 -11.31 3.81 -9.55
C PHE A 66 -10.99 5.26 -9.94
N GLN A 67 -10.15 5.88 -9.12
CA GLN A 67 -9.74 7.28 -9.24
C GLN A 67 -8.22 7.34 -9.41
N ASP A 68 -7.73 8.40 -10.05
CA ASP A 68 -6.29 8.66 -10.13
C ASP A 68 -5.75 9.02 -8.75
N TYR A 69 -4.51 8.64 -8.45
CA TYR A 69 -3.90 8.97 -7.17
C TYR A 69 -3.62 10.47 -7.10
N VAL A 70 -4.27 11.14 -6.16
CA VAL A 70 -4.10 12.57 -5.91
C VAL A 70 -3.05 12.78 -4.83
N TRP A 71 -1.98 13.47 -5.20
CA TRP A 71 -0.84 13.70 -4.35
C TRP A 71 -1.08 14.76 -3.28
N LYS A 72 -0.45 14.57 -2.12
CA LYS A 72 -0.04 15.68 -1.26
C LYS A 72 1.26 16.25 -1.83
N GLN A 73 1.35 17.57 -1.96
CA GLN A 73 2.53 18.20 -2.56
C GLN A 73 3.85 17.79 -1.88
N ASP A 74 3.86 17.70 -0.54
CA ASP A 74 5.03 17.27 0.25
C ASP A 74 5.58 15.88 -0.13
N TYR A 75 4.75 15.02 -0.72
CA TYR A 75 5.13 13.67 -1.12
C TYR A 75 5.43 13.54 -2.62
N TYR A 76 5.10 14.56 -3.40
CA TYR A 76 5.22 14.50 -4.86
C TYR A 76 6.69 14.68 -5.29
N PRO A 77 7.25 13.81 -6.16
CA PRO A 77 8.68 13.85 -6.53
C PRO A 77 9.07 15.03 -7.43
N TRP A 78 8.13 15.92 -7.73
CA TRP A 78 8.35 17.09 -8.57
C TRP A 78 7.95 18.38 -7.85
N ASP A 79 8.73 19.41 -8.11
CA ASP A 79 8.44 20.78 -7.67
C ASP A 79 7.07 21.24 -8.18
N GLU A 80 6.32 21.93 -7.33
CA GLU A 80 4.97 22.44 -7.61
C GLU A 80 4.96 23.37 -8.84
N SER A 81 6.02 24.15 -9.06
CA SER A 81 6.16 25.03 -10.23
C SER A 81 6.16 24.28 -11.58
N LYS A 82 6.41 22.97 -11.55
CA LYS A 82 6.42 22.10 -12.74
C LYS A 82 5.12 21.29 -12.86
N ALA A 83 4.18 21.42 -11.92
CA ALA A 83 2.92 20.71 -11.93
C ALA A 83 2.06 21.13 -13.12
N TRP A 84 1.46 20.15 -13.80
CA TRP A 84 0.49 20.41 -14.87
C TRP A 84 -0.89 20.74 -14.32
N GLU A 85 -1.16 20.25 -13.12
CA GLU A 85 -2.38 20.48 -12.36
C GLU A 85 -2.03 20.46 -10.86
N VAL A 86 -2.76 21.25 -10.08
CA VAL A 86 -2.65 21.29 -8.63
C VAL A 86 -4.04 20.96 -8.07
N PRO A 87 -4.18 19.87 -7.29
CA PRO A 87 -3.13 18.92 -6.89
C PRO A 87 -2.69 18.02 -8.05
N SER A 88 -1.43 17.59 -8.05
CA SER A 88 -0.92 16.66 -9.06
C SER A 88 -1.55 15.28 -8.95
N ARG A 89 -1.76 14.61 -10.09
CA ARG A 89 -2.35 13.27 -10.16
C ARG A 89 -1.48 12.29 -10.94
N THR A 90 -1.47 11.04 -10.48
CA THR A 90 -0.86 9.92 -11.19
C THR A 90 -1.95 8.92 -11.54
N PRO A 91 -2.13 8.54 -12.82
CA PRO A 91 -3.09 7.52 -13.21
C PRO A 91 -2.86 6.22 -12.46
N LEU A 92 -3.92 5.60 -11.95
CA LEU A 92 -3.80 4.35 -11.19
C LEU A 92 -3.07 3.23 -11.96
N PRO A 93 -3.28 3.04 -13.29
CA PRO A 93 -2.50 2.10 -14.10
C PRO A 93 -1.01 2.42 -14.23
N ALA A 94 -0.54 3.59 -13.79
CA ALA A 94 0.89 3.88 -13.68
C ALA A 94 1.52 3.23 -12.43
N LEU A 95 0.74 3.04 -11.37
CA LEU A 95 1.23 2.56 -10.07
C LEU A 95 1.04 1.05 -9.91
N ILE A 96 -0.11 0.53 -10.33
CA ILE A 96 -0.49 -0.89 -10.19
C ILE A 96 -1.15 -1.42 -11.46
N SER A 97 -1.28 -2.75 -11.58
CA SER A 97 -2.13 -3.41 -12.56
C SER A 97 -3.07 -4.41 -11.86
N GLY A 98 -4.03 -4.95 -12.62
CA GLY A 98 -5.05 -5.86 -12.10
C GLY A 98 -6.44 -5.22 -12.03
N PRO A 99 -7.45 -5.95 -11.49
CA PRO A 99 -8.85 -5.55 -11.51
C PRO A 99 -9.11 -4.16 -10.93
N THR A 100 -8.41 -3.80 -9.85
CA THR A 100 -8.55 -2.51 -9.20
C THR A 100 -8.25 -1.32 -10.12
N ALA A 101 -7.35 -1.49 -11.08
CA ALA A 101 -6.98 -0.48 -12.07
C ALA A 101 -7.71 -0.66 -13.42
N GLY A 102 -8.83 -1.36 -13.43
CA GLY A 102 -9.62 -1.63 -14.63
C GLY A 102 -9.18 -2.85 -15.44
N GLY A 103 -8.30 -3.68 -14.88
CA GLY A 103 -7.93 -4.98 -15.47
C GLY A 103 -9.08 -6.00 -15.41
N PRO A 104 -8.94 -7.15 -16.10
CA PRO A 104 -9.93 -8.22 -16.04
C PRO A 104 -9.88 -8.97 -14.70
N TRP A 105 -11.02 -9.56 -14.32
CA TRP A 105 -11.10 -10.60 -13.29
C TRP A 105 -10.59 -11.95 -13.81
N GLU A 106 -10.74 -13.01 -13.01
CA GLU A 106 -10.42 -14.37 -13.45
C GLU A 106 -11.36 -14.82 -14.57
N VAL A 107 -10.91 -15.79 -15.37
CA VAL A 107 -11.73 -16.37 -16.44
C VAL A 107 -12.99 -16.99 -15.84
N GLY A 108 -14.16 -16.57 -16.31
CA GLY A 108 -15.46 -17.04 -15.83
C GLY A 108 -16.02 -16.27 -14.64
N ASP A 109 -15.27 -15.29 -14.10
CA ASP A 109 -15.79 -14.38 -13.09
C ASP A 109 -16.76 -13.39 -13.75
N SER A 110 -17.99 -13.34 -13.22
CA SER A 110 -19.07 -12.49 -13.73
C SER A 110 -19.12 -11.13 -13.05
N ALA A 111 -18.19 -10.80 -12.15
CA ALA A 111 -18.17 -9.50 -11.50
C ALA A 111 -17.95 -8.37 -12.53
N PRO A 112 -18.68 -7.25 -12.42
CA PRO A 112 -18.42 -6.08 -13.26
C PRO A 112 -17.00 -5.56 -13.07
N ARG A 113 -16.33 -5.18 -14.16
CA ARG A 113 -14.97 -4.61 -14.09
C ARG A 113 -15.00 -3.20 -13.54
N ALA A 114 -13.88 -2.80 -12.93
CA ALA A 114 -13.72 -1.45 -12.42
C ALA A 114 -13.68 -0.43 -13.57
N ILE A 115 -14.32 0.72 -13.40
CA ILE A 115 -14.36 1.80 -14.40
C ILE A 115 -13.66 3.04 -13.87
N HIS A 116 -13.09 3.85 -14.77
CA HIS A 116 -12.48 5.12 -14.36
C HIS A 116 -13.56 6.13 -13.99
N GLN A 117 -13.26 7.02 -13.04
CA GLN A 117 -14.16 8.11 -12.63
C GLN A 117 -14.72 8.97 -13.78
N LYS A 118 -13.95 9.17 -14.87
CA LYS A 118 -14.47 9.91 -16.04
C LYS A 118 -15.52 9.12 -16.81
N TRP A 119 -15.43 7.80 -16.82
CA TRP A 119 -16.46 6.95 -17.40
C TRP A 119 -17.69 6.84 -16.50
N TRP A 120 -17.50 6.87 -15.18
CA TRP A 120 -18.60 7.03 -14.24
C TRP A 120 -19.46 8.26 -14.59
N ASP A 121 -18.87 9.41 -14.90
CA ASP A 121 -19.63 10.61 -15.28
C ASP A 121 -20.47 10.43 -16.56
N VAL A 122 -20.14 9.43 -17.40
CA VAL A 122 -20.91 9.06 -18.60
C VAL A 122 -22.05 8.10 -18.27
N VAL A 123 -21.76 7.01 -17.55
CA VAL A 123 -22.74 5.96 -17.27
C VAL A 123 -23.67 6.29 -16.08
N CYS A 124 -23.25 7.21 -15.21
CA CYS A 124 -23.93 7.61 -13.98
C CYS A 124 -24.19 9.13 -13.94
N PRO A 125 -25.14 9.66 -14.73
CA PRO A 125 -25.58 11.04 -14.61
C PRO A 125 -26.18 11.33 -13.22
N LYS A 126 -26.15 12.59 -12.78
CA LYS A 126 -26.45 13.00 -11.40
C LYS A 126 -27.80 12.52 -10.85
N ASP A 127 -28.81 12.44 -11.69
CA ASP A 127 -30.16 11.97 -11.35
C ASP A 127 -30.23 10.46 -11.07
N LYS A 128 -29.25 9.67 -11.56
CA LYS A 128 -29.13 8.23 -11.29
C LYS A 128 -28.27 7.91 -10.05
N ILE A 129 -27.59 8.90 -9.47
CA ILE A 129 -26.68 8.68 -8.35
C ILE A 129 -27.46 8.62 -7.03
N LYS A 130 -27.38 7.46 -6.37
CA LYS A 130 -27.78 7.28 -4.99
C LYS A 130 -26.60 7.59 -4.08
N VAL A 131 -26.72 8.63 -3.27
CA VAL A 131 -25.70 9.00 -2.27
C VAL A 131 -25.92 8.24 -0.97
N ILE A 132 -24.85 7.71 -0.39
CA ILE A 132 -24.82 7.10 0.95
C ILE A 132 -23.71 7.78 1.76
N TRP A 133 -24.06 8.32 2.91
CA TRP A 133 -23.11 8.97 3.80
C TRP A 133 -22.48 7.98 4.76
N THR A 134 -21.16 7.99 4.88
CA THR A 134 -20.43 7.08 5.78
C THR A 134 -20.83 7.27 7.24
N HIS A 135 -20.90 8.51 7.72
CA HIS A 135 -21.25 8.81 9.11
C HIS A 135 -22.67 8.35 9.49
N GLU A 136 -23.63 8.41 8.56
CA GLU A 136 -24.99 7.91 8.79
C GLU A 136 -24.99 6.39 8.93
N VAL A 137 -24.22 5.67 8.09
CA VAL A 137 -24.06 4.22 8.19
C VAL A 137 -23.36 3.86 9.50
N LYS A 138 -22.26 4.54 9.83
CA LYS A 138 -21.51 4.30 11.07
C LYS A 138 -22.37 4.49 12.32
N LYS A 139 -23.18 5.54 12.36
CA LYS A 139 -24.14 5.82 13.44
C LYS A 139 -25.29 4.81 13.49
N LYS A 140 -25.94 4.54 12.35
CA LYS A 140 -27.12 3.67 12.27
C LYS A 140 -26.81 2.22 12.65
N HIS A 141 -25.63 1.74 12.28
CA HIS A 141 -25.21 0.36 12.49
C HIS A 141 -24.22 0.19 13.66
N ASP A 142 -23.90 1.28 14.37
CA ASP A 142 -22.95 1.30 15.49
C ASP A 142 -21.59 0.68 15.15
N ILE A 143 -21.04 1.02 13.97
CA ILE A 143 -19.79 0.43 13.45
C ILE A 143 -18.54 1.30 13.61
N HIS A 144 -18.60 2.41 14.36
CA HIS A 144 -17.41 3.23 14.63
C HIS A 144 -16.32 2.43 15.37
N TRP A 145 -16.71 1.76 16.46
CA TRP A 145 -15.77 1.15 17.40
C TRP A 145 -15.92 -0.37 17.50
N VAL A 146 -16.55 -1.00 16.50
CA VAL A 146 -16.69 -2.47 16.44
C VAL A 146 -15.35 -3.16 16.47
N LYS A 147 -15.28 -4.35 17.06
CA LYS A 147 -14.01 -5.03 17.35
C LYS A 147 -13.28 -5.58 16.11
N THR A 148 -13.94 -5.62 14.95
CA THR A 148 -13.43 -6.34 13.78
C THR A 148 -13.68 -5.63 12.46
N ALA A 149 -12.78 -5.82 11.49
CA ALA A 149 -12.98 -5.38 10.11
C ALA A 149 -14.13 -6.12 9.45
N LYS A 150 -14.33 -7.42 9.74
CA LYS A 150 -15.45 -8.18 9.17
C LYS A 150 -16.80 -7.60 9.51
N GLN A 151 -16.99 -7.03 10.71
CA GLN A 151 -18.24 -6.36 11.07
C GLN A 151 -18.50 -5.13 10.18
N ILE A 152 -17.50 -4.26 10.01
CA ILE A 152 -17.57 -3.08 9.12
C ILE A 152 -17.85 -3.55 7.69
N PHE A 153 -17.06 -4.51 7.20
CA PHE A 153 -17.17 -5.05 5.85
C PHE A 153 -18.55 -5.66 5.59
N SER A 154 -19.07 -6.47 6.52
CA SER A 154 -20.37 -7.15 6.34
C SER A 154 -21.53 -6.17 6.30
N VAL A 155 -21.51 -5.10 7.11
CA VAL A 155 -22.52 -4.05 7.07
C VAL A 155 -22.50 -3.33 5.73
N TRP A 156 -21.34 -2.87 5.29
CA TRP A 156 -21.23 -2.18 4.00
C TRP A 156 -21.54 -3.09 2.81
N ASN A 157 -21.09 -4.35 2.86
CA ASN A 157 -21.36 -5.32 1.81
C ASN A 157 -22.87 -5.55 1.66
N LYS A 158 -23.57 -5.72 2.79
CA LYS A 158 -25.04 -5.86 2.79
C LYS A 158 -25.73 -4.63 2.19
N ILE A 159 -25.38 -3.43 2.65
CA ILE A 159 -25.97 -2.17 2.16
C ILE A 159 -25.78 -2.04 0.64
N LEU A 160 -24.56 -2.25 0.14
CA LEU A 160 -24.26 -2.09 -1.27
C LEU A 160 -24.87 -3.20 -2.14
N LEU A 161 -24.93 -4.43 -1.63
CA LEU A 161 -25.51 -5.57 -2.34
C LEU A 161 -27.03 -5.40 -2.50
N GLU A 162 -27.73 -4.98 -1.44
CA GLU A 162 -29.19 -4.79 -1.40
C GLU A 162 -29.66 -3.50 -2.09
N GLU A 163 -28.79 -2.50 -2.25
CA GLU A 163 -29.15 -1.25 -2.94
C GLU A 163 -29.44 -1.52 -4.42
N GLU A 164 -30.62 -1.12 -4.90
CA GLU A 164 -31.07 -1.35 -6.27
C GLU A 164 -30.54 -0.30 -7.26
N ALA A 165 -30.11 0.86 -6.75
CA ALA A 165 -29.56 1.91 -7.59
C ALA A 165 -28.37 1.41 -8.43
N GLN A 166 -28.41 1.74 -9.72
CA GLN A 166 -27.33 1.51 -10.67
C GLN A 166 -26.01 2.11 -10.15
N CYS A 167 -26.07 3.37 -9.76
CA CYS A 167 -24.92 4.20 -9.39
C CYS A 167 -25.00 4.56 -7.91
N VAL A 168 -24.10 4.00 -7.10
CA VAL A 168 -23.99 4.36 -5.68
C VAL A 168 -22.74 5.19 -5.45
N GLU A 169 -22.89 6.36 -4.85
CA GLU A 169 -21.77 7.19 -4.41
C GLU A 169 -21.71 7.21 -2.88
N VAL A 170 -20.60 6.69 -2.33
CA VAL A 170 -20.32 6.70 -0.90
C VAL A 170 -19.46 7.91 -0.58
N ILE A 171 -19.97 8.79 0.27
CA ILE A 171 -19.31 10.06 0.60
C ILE A 171 -19.08 10.21 2.10
N ALA A 172 -17.95 10.83 2.45
CA ALA A 172 -17.64 11.22 3.82
C ALA A 172 -18.28 12.59 4.14
N PRO A 173 -18.67 12.86 5.40
CA PRO A 173 -19.03 14.21 5.79
C PRO A 173 -17.81 15.13 5.79
N GLN A 174 -18.03 16.42 6.03
CA GLN A 174 -16.93 17.35 6.31
C GLN A 174 -16.21 16.97 7.61
N ARG A 175 -14.92 17.36 7.72
CA ARG A 175 -14.05 16.96 8.84
C ARG A 175 -14.50 17.45 10.21
N ASP A 176 -15.25 18.55 10.26
CA ASP A 176 -15.86 19.07 11.48
C ASP A 176 -16.99 18.19 12.01
N VAL A 177 -17.61 17.39 11.15
CA VAL A 177 -18.60 16.37 11.52
C VAL A 177 -17.92 15.06 11.89
N GLU A 178 -16.98 14.60 11.06
CA GLU A 178 -16.19 13.39 11.33
C GLU A 178 -14.81 13.50 10.67
N ASP A 179 -13.75 13.51 11.49
CA ASP A 179 -12.38 13.69 11.02
C ASP A 179 -11.89 12.51 10.14
N PHE A 180 -12.34 11.29 10.45
CA PHE A 180 -11.97 10.06 9.75
C PHE A 180 -13.20 9.35 9.12
N GLY A 181 -13.90 10.08 8.25
CA GLY A 181 -15.13 9.63 7.59
C GLY A 181 -14.99 8.55 6.51
N GLN A 182 -13.86 7.87 6.40
CA GLN A 182 -13.67 6.76 5.46
C GLN A 182 -14.56 5.55 5.81
N VAL A 183 -14.80 4.67 4.83
CA VAL A 183 -15.45 3.35 5.06
C VAL A 183 -14.57 2.50 5.96
N PHE A 184 -13.28 2.43 5.66
CA PHE A 184 -12.26 1.75 6.44
C PHE A 184 -11.27 2.82 6.94
N ASP A 185 -11.54 3.33 8.14
CA ASP A 185 -10.84 4.50 8.68
C ASP A 185 -9.45 4.19 9.29
N LEU A 186 -8.72 5.27 9.61
CA LEU A 186 -7.41 5.22 10.25
C LEU A 186 -7.37 4.27 11.46
N TRP A 187 -8.40 4.30 12.30
CA TRP A 187 -8.43 3.56 13.55
C TRP A 187 -8.55 2.06 13.30
N LEU A 188 -9.20 1.67 12.20
CA LEU A 188 -9.18 0.29 11.73
C LEU A 188 -7.77 -0.13 11.27
N TRP A 189 -7.15 0.66 10.38
CA TRP A 189 -5.85 0.34 9.81
C TRP A 189 -4.70 0.34 10.82
N GLY A 190 -4.79 1.19 11.85
CA GLY A 190 -3.79 1.32 12.92
C GLY A 190 -3.94 0.36 14.09
N SER A 191 -4.77 -0.69 13.97
CA SER A 191 -5.03 -1.65 15.06
C SER A 191 -5.14 -3.09 14.57
N ASP A 192 -5.22 -4.02 15.52
CA ASP A 192 -5.43 -5.46 15.31
C ASP A 192 -6.84 -5.82 14.80
N ARG A 193 -7.78 -4.88 14.88
CA ARG A 193 -9.17 -5.03 14.39
C ARG A 193 -9.23 -5.46 12.92
N ILE A 194 -8.23 -5.12 12.11
CA ILE A 194 -8.17 -5.47 10.69
C ILE A 194 -7.77 -6.92 10.42
N LEU A 195 -7.18 -7.62 11.40
CA LEU A 195 -6.56 -8.94 11.15
C LEU A 195 -7.57 -10.05 10.85
N ASP A 196 -8.81 -9.91 11.32
CA ASP A 196 -9.80 -10.98 11.18
C ASP A 196 -10.30 -11.17 9.74
N ILE A 197 -10.13 -10.17 8.87
CA ILE A 197 -10.44 -10.23 7.43
C ILE A 197 -9.26 -10.70 6.58
N TRP A 198 -8.07 -10.88 7.16
CA TRP A 198 -6.83 -11.12 6.42
C TRP A 198 -6.93 -12.28 5.43
N GLU A 199 -7.32 -13.48 5.88
CA GLU A 199 -7.36 -14.67 5.03
C GLU A 199 -8.28 -14.48 3.82
N GLU A 200 -9.50 -13.98 4.04
CA GLU A 200 -10.47 -13.71 2.96
C GLU A 200 -9.97 -12.63 1.99
N PHE A 201 -9.28 -11.62 2.50
CA PHE A 201 -8.75 -10.55 1.67
C PHE A 201 -7.52 -10.99 0.88
N MET A 202 -6.58 -11.73 1.49
CA MET A 202 -5.41 -12.32 0.86
C MET A 202 -5.82 -13.28 -0.27
N ASP A 203 -6.83 -14.13 -0.01
CA ASP A 203 -7.37 -15.08 -0.98
C ASP A 203 -8.35 -14.43 -1.98
N SER A 204 -8.63 -13.13 -1.88
CA SER A 204 -9.54 -12.44 -2.80
C SER A 204 -8.89 -12.17 -4.17
N ALA A 205 -9.72 -12.13 -5.23
CA ALA A 205 -9.24 -11.88 -6.60
C ALA A 205 -8.52 -10.53 -6.70
N VAL A 206 -8.90 -9.56 -5.87
CA VAL A 206 -8.23 -8.26 -5.74
C VAL A 206 -6.78 -8.43 -5.32
N SER A 207 -6.49 -9.29 -4.35
CA SER A 207 -5.13 -9.54 -3.88
C SER A 207 -4.32 -10.41 -4.84
N ARG A 208 -4.86 -11.54 -5.30
CA ARG A 208 -4.13 -12.47 -6.18
C ARG A 208 -3.83 -11.90 -7.57
N LEU A 209 -4.74 -11.09 -8.11
CA LEU A 209 -4.56 -10.46 -9.43
C LEU A 209 -3.87 -9.10 -9.35
N LEU A 210 -3.47 -8.64 -8.16
CA LEU A 210 -2.75 -7.38 -7.99
C LEU A 210 -1.36 -7.47 -8.64
N GLY A 211 -1.23 -6.81 -9.78
CA GLY A 211 -0.03 -6.84 -10.59
C GLY A 211 0.83 -5.59 -10.47
N THR A 212 2.07 -5.72 -10.96
CA THR A 212 2.98 -4.59 -11.19
C THR A 212 2.56 -3.87 -12.46
N SER A 213 2.49 -2.53 -12.44
CA SER A 213 2.16 -1.76 -13.64
C SER A 213 3.26 -1.87 -14.69
N ALA A 214 2.94 -1.60 -15.96
CA ALA A 214 3.95 -1.55 -17.02
C ALA A 214 5.01 -0.46 -16.77
N VAL A 215 4.65 0.67 -16.14
CA VAL A 215 5.60 1.75 -15.82
C VAL A 215 6.59 1.28 -14.76
N VAL A 216 6.10 0.65 -13.69
CA VAL A 216 6.94 0.12 -12.61
C VAL A 216 7.80 -1.04 -13.12
N GLN A 217 7.21 -1.98 -13.87
CA GLN A 217 7.92 -3.15 -14.42
C GLN A 217 9.10 -2.73 -15.31
N ARG A 218 8.90 -1.75 -16.21
CA ARG A 218 9.99 -1.22 -17.05
C ARG A 218 11.15 -0.66 -16.22
N CYS A 219 10.85 0.03 -15.12
CA CYS A 219 11.90 0.57 -14.24
C CYS A 219 12.60 -0.55 -13.46
N VAL A 220 11.88 -1.57 -13.00
CA VAL A 220 12.46 -2.76 -12.38
C VAL A 220 13.40 -3.48 -13.35
N ASP A 221 12.96 -3.74 -14.58
CA ASP A 221 13.75 -4.42 -15.60
C ASP A 221 15.04 -3.66 -15.93
N ARG A 222 14.95 -2.33 -16.02
CA ARG A 222 16.10 -1.45 -16.24
C ARG A 222 17.17 -1.57 -15.16
N ASN A 223 16.76 -1.82 -13.92
CA ASN A 223 17.65 -1.87 -12.76
C ASN A 223 18.04 -3.30 -12.37
N LEU A 224 17.59 -4.31 -13.10
CA LEU A 224 17.79 -5.73 -12.78
C LEU A 224 19.28 -6.11 -12.60
N GLU A 225 20.15 -5.57 -13.45
CA GLU A 225 21.60 -5.81 -13.40
C GLU A 225 22.25 -5.32 -12.11
N LEU A 226 21.70 -4.30 -11.45
CA LEU A 226 22.21 -3.83 -10.16
C LEU A 226 22.17 -4.96 -9.13
N PHE A 227 21.16 -5.82 -9.19
CA PHE A 227 20.92 -6.90 -8.23
C PHE A 227 21.62 -8.22 -8.59
N ARG A 228 22.15 -8.35 -9.82
CA ARG A 228 22.86 -9.56 -10.23
C ARG A 228 24.20 -9.73 -9.51
N THR A 229 24.53 -10.98 -9.23
CA THR A 229 25.82 -11.44 -8.70
C THR A 229 26.33 -12.57 -9.60
N PRO A 230 27.64 -12.91 -9.58
CA PRO A 230 28.15 -14.02 -10.39
C PRO A 230 27.36 -15.33 -10.19
N GLN A 231 26.85 -15.57 -8.99
CA GLN A 231 26.08 -16.76 -8.63
C GLN A 231 24.61 -16.69 -9.07
N THR A 232 24.04 -15.50 -9.25
CA THR A 232 22.66 -15.32 -9.72
C THR A 232 22.56 -15.04 -11.21
N TYR A 233 23.67 -15.11 -11.96
CA TYR A 233 23.67 -14.81 -13.39
C TYR A 233 22.72 -15.72 -14.22
N LYS A 234 22.53 -16.96 -13.79
CA LYS A 234 21.61 -17.94 -14.40
C LYS A 234 20.31 -18.15 -13.63
N HIS A 235 20.09 -17.40 -12.56
CA HIS A 235 18.97 -17.59 -11.63
C HIS A 235 18.24 -16.26 -11.38
N ASP A 236 17.20 -16.29 -10.54
CA ASP A 236 16.52 -15.07 -10.10
C ASP A 236 17.51 -14.15 -9.36
N PRO A 237 17.75 -12.90 -9.83
CA PRO A 237 18.64 -11.96 -9.16
C PRO A 237 18.18 -11.61 -7.74
N PHE A 238 16.88 -11.72 -7.44
CA PHE A 238 16.33 -11.38 -6.13
C PHE A 238 16.49 -12.48 -5.08
N SER A 239 16.89 -13.69 -5.47
CA SER A 239 17.09 -14.85 -4.58
C SER A 239 18.16 -14.63 -3.50
N ARG A 240 19.05 -13.63 -3.68
CA ARG A 240 20.11 -13.26 -2.72
C ARG A 240 19.98 -11.85 -2.17
N VAL A 241 18.83 -11.20 -2.42
CA VAL A 241 18.58 -9.82 -2.03
C VAL A 241 17.85 -9.79 -0.69
N PHE A 242 18.39 -9.01 0.24
CA PHE A 242 17.71 -8.56 1.42
C PHE A 242 17.30 -7.10 1.24
N ALA A 243 16.00 -6.82 1.11
CA ALA A 243 15.47 -5.47 1.04
C ALA A 243 15.21 -4.91 2.44
N VAL A 244 15.62 -3.67 2.71
CA VAL A 244 15.46 -3.00 4.01
C VAL A 244 14.90 -1.60 3.83
N HIS A 245 13.72 -1.35 4.38
CA HIS A 245 13.10 -0.03 4.44
C HIS A 245 13.59 0.72 5.68
N VAL A 246 14.60 1.57 5.51
CA VAL A 246 15.15 2.44 6.56
C VAL A 246 14.46 3.79 6.49
N ARG A 247 13.48 4.00 7.38
CA ARG A 247 12.72 5.25 7.44
C ARG A 247 13.41 6.26 8.37
N ARG A 248 13.89 7.38 7.82
CA ARG A 248 14.51 8.50 8.55
C ARG A 248 14.00 9.85 8.00
N GLY A 249 14.15 10.93 8.77
CA GLY A 249 13.72 12.28 8.37
C GLY A 249 12.79 12.94 9.40
N ASP A 250 11.58 13.33 8.97
CA ASP A 250 10.47 13.90 9.76
C ASP A 250 9.89 12.97 10.85
N TYR A 251 10.58 11.86 11.11
CA TYR A 251 10.06 10.71 11.82
C TYR A 251 10.15 10.83 13.33
N ILE A 252 10.86 11.82 13.87
CA ILE A 252 10.84 12.11 15.31
C ILE A 252 9.41 12.48 15.74
N GLN A 253 8.76 13.36 14.98
CA GLN A 253 7.37 13.75 15.24
C GLN A 253 6.42 12.56 15.04
N ALA A 254 6.62 11.77 13.99
CA ALA A 254 5.82 10.57 13.73
C ALA A 254 5.93 9.55 14.88
N CYS A 255 7.15 9.18 15.30
CA CYS A 255 7.38 8.26 16.41
C CYS A 255 6.85 8.81 17.73
N THR A 256 6.97 10.12 17.97
CA THR A 256 6.37 10.77 19.13
C THR A 256 4.84 10.63 19.10
N GLY A 257 4.21 10.81 17.93
CA GLY A 257 2.78 10.61 17.74
C GLY A 257 2.36 9.17 18.02
N LEU A 258 3.08 8.20 17.46
CA LEU A 258 2.82 6.78 17.68
C LEU A 258 2.92 6.39 19.16
N ALA A 259 3.94 6.89 19.85
CA ALA A 259 4.07 6.73 21.30
C ALA A 259 2.91 7.41 22.05
N THR A 260 2.59 8.66 21.72
CA THR A 260 1.51 9.44 22.34
C THR A 260 0.16 8.74 22.24
N TRP A 261 -0.13 8.11 21.10
CA TRP A 261 -1.38 7.40 20.86
C TRP A 261 -1.36 5.93 21.26
N ASN A 262 -0.29 5.47 21.92
CA ASN A 262 -0.11 4.09 22.31
C ASN A 262 -0.35 3.09 21.14
N SER A 263 0.17 3.42 19.96
CA SER A 263 -0.13 2.73 18.70
C SER A 263 0.55 1.37 18.60
N THR A 264 -0.18 0.35 18.12
CA THR A 264 0.42 -0.91 17.69
C THR A 264 1.10 -0.77 16.33
N PHE A 265 1.77 -1.83 15.84
CA PHE A 265 2.14 -1.90 14.42
C PHE A 265 0.92 -1.69 13.50
N TYR A 266 1.20 -1.32 12.26
CA TYR A 266 0.19 -0.99 11.27
C TYR A 266 -0.31 -2.24 10.55
N SER A 267 -1.63 -2.45 10.58
CA SER A 267 -2.36 -3.44 9.77
C SER A 267 -1.68 -4.82 9.70
N TRP A 268 -1.33 -5.29 8.51
CA TRP A 268 -0.81 -6.63 8.25
C TRP A 268 0.52 -6.91 8.95
N ASN A 269 1.26 -5.88 9.37
CA ASN A 269 2.47 -6.06 10.18
C ASN A 269 2.17 -6.66 11.57
N LEU A 270 0.90 -6.74 11.98
CA LEU A 270 0.45 -7.37 13.22
C LEU A 270 0.14 -8.87 13.08
N LEU A 271 0.26 -9.47 11.88
CA LEU A 271 -0.11 -10.87 11.69
C LEU A 271 0.65 -11.79 12.66
N PRO A 272 -0.04 -12.72 13.33
CA PRO A 272 0.54 -13.46 14.44
C PRO A 272 1.61 -14.49 14.04
N ASN A 273 1.66 -14.89 12.78
CA ASN A 273 2.72 -15.79 12.31
C ASN A 273 4.04 -15.06 12.03
N LEU A 274 4.08 -13.72 12.08
CA LEU A 274 5.29 -12.95 11.82
C LEU A 274 6.28 -13.02 13.01
N PRO A 275 7.60 -13.05 12.74
CA PRO A 275 8.60 -13.23 13.80
C PRO A 275 8.71 -12.02 14.74
N ASP A 276 8.63 -10.81 14.19
CA ASP A 276 8.84 -9.57 14.92
C ASP A 276 7.48 -8.96 15.30
N ARG A 277 7.35 -8.58 16.58
CA ARG A 277 6.10 -8.09 17.16
C ARG A 277 6.39 -6.92 18.07
N PHE A 278 5.42 -6.03 18.19
CA PHE A 278 5.43 -4.95 19.17
C PHE A 278 4.13 -4.96 19.96
N THR A 279 4.25 -5.07 21.28
CA THR A 279 3.14 -4.89 22.20
C THR A 279 3.36 -3.59 22.95
N PRO A 280 2.45 -2.60 22.83
CA PRO A 280 2.55 -1.36 23.59
C PRO A 280 2.76 -1.64 25.09
N PRO A 281 3.78 -1.06 25.74
CA PRO A 281 4.03 -1.28 27.15
C PRO A 281 2.85 -0.79 28.01
N PRO A 282 2.61 -1.39 29.20
CA PRO A 282 1.54 -0.95 30.09
C PRO A 282 1.77 0.48 30.59
N GLY A 283 0.69 1.13 31.07
CA GLY A 283 0.74 2.46 31.65
C GLY A 283 0.63 3.63 30.66
N GLY A 284 0.48 3.35 29.36
CA GLY A 284 0.09 4.32 28.34
C GLY A 284 -1.41 4.29 28.05
N GLU A 285 -1.97 5.44 27.68
CA GLU A 285 -3.34 5.63 27.22
C GLU A 285 -3.36 6.40 25.89
N TRP A 286 -4.50 6.45 25.21
CA TRP A 286 -4.62 7.24 23.98
C TRP A 286 -4.46 8.72 24.27
N GLY A 287 -3.47 9.35 23.64
CA GLY A 287 -3.16 10.76 23.81
C GLY A 287 -2.20 11.06 24.97
N LYS A 288 -1.79 10.05 25.74
CA LYS A 288 -0.88 10.22 26.89
C LYS A 288 -0.05 8.96 27.13
N ASN A 289 1.28 9.10 27.11
CA ASN A 289 2.18 7.99 27.42
C ASN A 289 3.31 8.39 28.38
N THR A 290 4.02 7.39 28.94
CA THR A 290 5.15 7.64 29.84
C THR A 290 6.44 7.94 29.05
N PRO A 291 7.42 8.64 29.63
CA PRO A 291 8.74 8.82 29.02
C PRO A 291 9.44 7.49 28.73
N GLU A 292 9.28 6.50 29.60
CA GLU A 292 9.84 5.15 29.45
C GLU A 292 9.23 4.44 28.26
N ASN A 293 7.91 4.48 28.11
CA ASN A 293 7.21 3.90 26.96
C ASN A 293 7.64 4.61 25.69
N THR A 294 7.72 5.95 25.71
CA THR A 294 8.20 6.73 24.56
C THR A 294 9.59 6.26 24.11
N LYS A 295 10.52 6.03 25.04
CA LYS A 295 11.84 5.46 24.69
C LYS A 295 11.73 4.07 24.05
N GLU A 296 10.82 3.23 24.52
CA GLU A 296 10.58 1.91 23.93
C GLU A 296 10.11 2.02 22.47
N TYR A 297 9.15 2.91 22.18
CA TYR A 297 8.71 3.17 20.80
C TYR A 297 9.89 3.59 19.91
N PHE A 298 10.77 4.45 20.40
CA PHE A 298 11.91 4.92 19.60
C PHE A 298 12.92 3.82 19.26
N LYS A 299 13.06 2.77 20.08
CA LYS A 299 13.93 1.62 19.77
C LYS A 299 13.53 0.88 18.49
N HIS A 300 12.25 0.92 18.14
CA HIS A 300 11.68 0.21 16.99
C HIS A 300 11.29 1.17 15.86
N CYS A 301 10.73 2.33 16.21
CA CYS A 301 10.22 3.29 15.25
C CYS A 301 11.33 4.11 14.58
N LEU A 302 12.38 4.47 15.34
CA LEU A 302 13.55 5.20 14.83
C LEU A 302 14.83 4.64 15.48
N PRO A 303 15.17 3.37 15.22
CA PRO A 303 16.30 2.70 15.84
C PRO A 303 17.62 3.41 15.55
N GLU A 304 18.56 3.27 16.48
CA GLU A 304 19.94 3.71 16.27
C GLU A 304 20.63 2.88 15.19
N LYS A 305 21.64 3.47 14.57
CA LYS A 305 22.39 2.89 13.44
C LYS A 305 22.92 1.49 13.76
N ASP A 306 23.55 1.32 14.92
CA ASP A 306 24.17 0.05 15.31
C ASP A 306 23.12 -1.03 15.59
N ALA A 307 21.96 -0.63 16.14
CA ALA A 307 20.82 -1.53 16.31
C ALA A 307 20.25 -1.99 14.97
N ILE A 308 20.15 -1.09 13.98
CA ILE A 308 19.73 -1.44 12.61
C ILE A 308 20.71 -2.45 12.00
N ILE A 309 22.03 -2.16 12.04
CA ILE A 309 23.06 -3.05 11.47
C ILE A 309 23.01 -4.42 12.15
N LYS A 310 22.90 -4.46 13.48
CA LYS A 310 22.79 -5.70 14.23
C LYS A 310 21.56 -6.49 13.78
N LYS A 311 20.38 -5.86 13.70
CA LYS A 311 19.13 -6.51 13.29
C LYS A 311 19.19 -7.05 11.86
N ILE A 312 19.80 -6.32 10.92
CA ILE A 312 20.03 -6.80 9.53
C ILE A 312 20.85 -8.10 9.55
N ASN A 313 21.96 -8.12 10.29
CA ASN A 313 22.84 -9.28 10.30
C ASN A 313 22.23 -10.46 11.05
N ASP A 314 21.55 -10.22 12.18
CA ASP A 314 20.82 -11.26 12.91
C ASP A 314 19.74 -11.90 12.02
N ALA A 315 18.96 -11.06 11.31
CA ALA A 315 17.92 -11.54 10.40
C ALA A 315 18.49 -12.37 9.24
N ARG A 316 19.61 -11.94 8.63
CA ARG A 316 20.33 -12.75 7.64
C ARG A 316 20.72 -14.10 8.24
N ASN A 317 21.35 -14.10 9.41
CA ASN A 317 21.87 -15.32 10.03
C ASN A 317 20.75 -16.30 10.40
N GLU A 318 19.59 -15.80 10.84
CA GLU A 318 18.42 -16.64 11.13
C GLU A 318 17.87 -17.27 9.85
N TRP A 319 17.72 -16.49 8.78
CA TRP A 319 17.27 -16.98 7.48
C TRP A 319 18.20 -18.01 6.85
N GLU A 320 19.51 -17.76 6.89
CA GLU A 320 20.52 -18.69 6.36
C GLU A 320 20.65 -19.97 7.18
N LYS A 321 20.09 -20.04 8.40
CA LYS A 321 20.02 -21.28 9.20
C LYS A 321 18.80 -22.14 8.89
N GLU A 322 17.73 -21.57 8.35
CA GLU A 322 16.51 -22.33 8.02
C GLU A 322 16.66 -23.20 6.76
N GLY A 323 17.72 -23.01 5.97
CA GLY A 323 18.01 -23.84 4.80
C GLY A 323 19.30 -23.41 4.11
N GLU A 324 19.55 -23.92 2.90
CA GLU A 324 20.69 -23.52 2.07
C GLU A 324 20.45 -22.16 1.38
N HIS A 325 20.11 -21.14 2.18
CA HIS A 325 19.92 -19.77 1.72
C HIS A 325 21.21 -18.96 1.89
N PHE A 326 21.40 -17.94 1.05
CA PHE A 326 22.55 -17.04 1.17
C PHE A 326 22.22 -15.64 0.66
N LEU A 327 22.45 -14.64 1.50
CA LEU A 327 22.16 -13.23 1.21
C LEU A 327 23.46 -12.41 1.22
N ASN A 328 23.75 -11.79 0.08
CA ASN A 328 24.94 -10.95 -0.08
C ASN A 328 24.66 -9.61 -0.75
N VAL A 329 23.41 -9.34 -1.14
CA VAL A 329 22.98 -8.06 -1.68
C VAL A 329 21.99 -7.43 -0.70
N LEU A 330 22.29 -6.22 -0.23
CA LEU A 330 21.40 -5.44 0.62
C LEU A 330 20.83 -4.27 -0.19
N TYR A 331 19.52 -4.25 -0.34
CA TYR A 331 18.80 -3.17 -0.98
C TYR A 331 18.17 -2.26 0.06
N ILE A 332 18.62 -1.02 0.17
CA ILE A 332 18.12 -0.06 1.16
C ILE A 332 17.14 0.89 0.48
N LEU A 333 15.87 0.81 0.87
CA LEU A 333 14.80 1.66 0.36
C LEU A 333 14.87 2.99 1.11
N THR A 334 15.46 4.00 0.47
CA THR A 334 15.66 5.32 1.07
C THR A 334 15.96 6.38 0.02
N ASN A 335 15.40 7.58 0.22
CA ASN A 335 15.76 8.80 -0.51
C ASN A 335 16.73 9.70 0.28
N ASP A 336 17.17 9.27 1.46
CA ASP A 336 18.15 10.00 2.27
C ASP A 336 19.52 10.02 1.59
N LYS A 337 20.17 11.20 1.59
CA LYS A 337 21.50 11.47 1.02
C LYS A 337 22.42 12.13 2.05
N SER A 338 22.09 12.00 3.34
CA SER A 338 22.87 12.57 4.44
C SER A 338 24.15 11.77 4.71
N GLU A 339 25.11 12.40 5.39
CA GLU A 339 26.34 11.75 5.87
C GLU A 339 26.04 10.54 6.77
N TRP A 340 24.90 10.55 7.48
CA TRP A 340 24.46 9.39 8.25
C TRP A 340 24.25 8.17 7.37
N MET A 341 23.65 8.34 6.19
CA MET A 341 23.41 7.25 5.25
C MET A 341 24.72 6.75 4.63
N ASP A 342 25.64 7.65 4.32
CA ASP A 342 26.97 7.30 3.80
C ASP A 342 27.76 6.46 4.82
N ASP A 343 27.79 6.88 6.09
CA ASP A 343 28.43 6.12 7.16
C ASP A 343 27.72 4.77 7.42
N PHE A 344 26.40 4.76 7.47
CA PHE A 344 25.61 3.52 7.62
C PHE A 344 25.92 2.49 6.52
N THR A 345 25.93 2.93 5.26
CA THR A 345 26.23 2.04 4.13
C THR A 345 27.71 1.62 4.08
N HIS A 346 28.63 2.50 4.49
CA HIS A 346 30.04 2.16 4.62
C HIS A 346 30.27 1.04 5.62
N GLN A 347 29.67 1.13 6.82
CA GLN A 347 29.83 0.11 7.87
C GLN A 347 29.26 -1.26 7.45
N LEU A 348 28.10 -1.29 6.79
CA LEU A 348 27.54 -2.54 6.26
C LEU A 348 28.44 -3.17 5.18
N LYS A 349 29.09 -2.34 4.36
CA LYS A 349 29.99 -2.81 3.31
C LYS A 349 31.32 -3.33 3.86
N SER A 350 32.00 -2.54 4.71
CA SER A 350 33.34 -2.86 5.21
C SER A 350 33.34 -3.87 6.36
N GLY A 351 32.32 -3.81 7.24
CA GLY A 351 32.24 -4.67 8.43
C GLY A 351 31.48 -5.98 8.23
N HIS A 352 30.60 -6.06 7.21
CA HIS A 352 29.65 -7.18 7.09
C HIS A 352 29.55 -7.81 5.68
N GLY A 353 30.36 -7.34 4.73
CA GLY A 353 30.52 -7.97 3.41
C GLY A 353 29.33 -7.81 2.46
N TRP A 354 28.46 -6.82 2.69
CA TRP A 354 27.30 -6.59 1.84
C TRP A 354 27.66 -5.87 0.54
N LYS A 355 27.10 -6.33 -0.59
CA LYS A 355 26.90 -5.48 -1.78
C LYS A 355 25.71 -4.57 -1.51
N ILE A 356 25.95 -3.27 -1.38
CA ILE A 356 24.91 -2.28 -1.09
C ILE A 356 24.34 -1.69 -2.38
N ILE A 357 23.01 -1.62 -2.45
CA ILE A 357 22.24 -0.87 -3.44
C ILE A 357 21.21 -0.04 -2.66
N THR A 358 21.00 1.20 -3.04
CA THR A 358 20.00 2.08 -2.42
C THR A 358 19.01 2.60 -3.48
N SER A 359 17.86 3.15 -3.09
CA SER A 359 16.94 3.77 -4.05
C SER A 359 17.60 4.90 -4.85
N ASN A 360 18.63 5.57 -4.31
CA ASN A 360 19.43 6.57 -5.01
C ASN A 360 20.31 5.99 -6.13
N ASN A 361 20.56 4.68 -6.14
CA ASN A 361 21.29 4.00 -7.22
C ASN A 361 20.38 3.59 -8.39
N LEU A 362 19.06 3.66 -8.22
CA LEU A 362 18.12 3.33 -9.28
C LEU A 362 18.21 4.35 -10.42
N VAL A 363 18.21 3.84 -11.64
CA VAL A 363 18.16 4.62 -12.87
C VAL A 363 16.70 4.69 -13.34
N PHE A 364 16.20 5.91 -13.50
CA PHE A 364 14.88 6.17 -14.08
C PHE A 364 15.05 6.62 -15.54
N GLY A 365 14.44 5.89 -16.46
CA GLY A 365 14.57 6.14 -17.90
C GLY A 365 13.77 7.34 -18.41
N ASN A 366 12.70 7.73 -17.70
CA ASN A 366 11.89 8.88 -18.05
C ASN A 366 11.14 9.45 -16.82
N SER A 367 10.36 10.50 -17.06
CA SER A 367 9.58 11.16 -16.01
C SER A 367 8.46 10.29 -15.42
N GLN A 368 7.87 9.35 -16.18
CA GLN A 368 6.88 8.41 -15.62
C GLN A 368 7.53 7.48 -14.60
N GLU A 369 8.67 6.88 -14.94
CA GLU A 369 9.39 5.97 -14.04
C GLU A 369 9.81 6.69 -12.74
N LYS A 370 10.28 7.94 -12.83
CA LYS A 370 10.62 8.75 -11.65
C LYS A 370 9.39 9.06 -10.78
N ASP A 371 8.26 9.37 -11.41
CA ASP A 371 7.01 9.74 -10.73
C ASP A 371 6.46 8.62 -9.84
N VAL A 372 6.66 7.36 -10.28
CA VAL A 372 6.21 6.15 -9.57
C VAL A 372 7.33 5.47 -8.76
N GLY A 373 8.42 6.18 -8.45
CA GLY A 373 9.61 5.58 -7.82
C GLY A 373 9.33 4.81 -6.52
N MET A 374 8.34 5.25 -5.72
CA MET A 374 7.94 4.51 -4.51
C MET A 374 7.37 3.12 -4.82
N ALA A 375 6.63 2.97 -5.92
CA ALA A 375 6.07 1.70 -6.35
C ALA A 375 7.15 0.79 -6.94
N VAL A 376 8.21 1.36 -7.53
CA VAL A 376 9.42 0.63 -7.93
C VAL A 376 10.12 0.05 -6.71
N ASP A 377 10.36 0.85 -5.68
CA ASP A 377 10.90 0.37 -4.40
C ASP A 377 10.08 -0.77 -3.82
N MET A 378 8.74 -0.61 -3.77
CA MET A 378 7.83 -1.64 -3.28
C MET A 378 7.95 -2.95 -4.08
N ASP A 379 8.06 -2.88 -5.41
CA ASP A 379 8.13 -4.08 -6.22
C ASP A 379 9.48 -4.80 -6.12
N LEU A 380 10.59 -4.06 -6.00
CA LEU A 380 11.91 -4.63 -5.73
C LEU A 380 11.95 -5.33 -4.37
N ALA A 381 11.39 -4.71 -3.32
CA ALA A 381 11.30 -5.31 -1.99
C ALA A 381 10.36 -6.51 -1.92
N ARG A 382 9.27 -6.50 -2.69
CA ARG A 382 8.38 -7.67 -2.84
C ARG A 382 9.14 -8.88 -3.38
N ARG A 383 9.93 -8.68 -4.44
CA ARG A 383 10.67 -9.77 -5.12
C ARG A 383 11.82 -10.34 -4.29
N ALA A 384 12.47 -9.51 -3.47
CA ALA A 384 13.61 -9.87 -2.63
C ALA A 384 13.39 -11.19 -1.87
N ALA A 385 14.46 -11.93 -1.60
CA ALA A 385 14.39 -13.13 -0.78
C ALA A 385 13.90 -12.79 0.64
N MET A 386 14.49 -11.77 1.26
CA MET A 386 14.04 -11.22 2.53
C MET A 386 13.65 -9.75 2.42
N PHE A 387 12.72 -9.33 3.28
CA PHE A 387 12.34 -7.95 3.47
C PHE A 387 12.33 -7.60 4.96
N MET A 388 12.86 -6.42 5.30
CA MET A 388 12.74 -5.82 6.62
C MET A 388 12.24 -4.39 6.52
N GLY A 389 11.29 -4.00 7.35
CA GLY A 389 10.79 -2.61 7.35
C GLY A 389 10.43 -2.09 8.73
N ASN A 390 9.84 -0.90 8.76
CA ASN A 390 9.28 -0.31 9.97
C ASN A 390 7.85 -0.84 10.20
N GLY A 391 7.58 -1.41 11.38
CA GLY A 391 6.29 -2.05 11.70
C GLY A 391 5.09 -1.10 11.74
N TRP A 392 5.27 0.20 11.92
CA TRP A 392 4.19 1.20 11.85
C TRP A 392 3.95 1.77 10.45
N SER A 393 4.78 1.39 9.47
CA SER A 393 4.67 1.96 8.14
C SER A 393 3.66 1.20 7.28
N SER A 394 2.69 1.93 6.72
CA SER A 394 1.80 1.39 5.68
C SER A 394 2.57 0.97 4.42
N PHE A 395 3.73 1.57 4.14
CA PHE A 395 4.64 1.15 3.07
C PHE A 395 5.15 -0.27 3.30
N THR A 396 5.61 -0.57 4.52
CA THR A 396 6.00 -1.91 4.95
C THR A 396 4.83 -2.89 4.85
N SER A 397 3.63 -2.49 5.33
CA SER A 397 2.44 -3.34 5.34
C SER A 397 1.97 -3.75 3.94
N ASN A 398 2.03 -2.84 2.96
CA ASN A 398 1.67 -3.17 1.57
C ASN A 398 2.70 -4.07 0.88
N ILE A 399 3.98 -3.90 1.17
CA ILE A 399 5.01 -4.83 0.67
C ILE A 399 4.78 -6.22 1.26
N LEU A 400 4.54 -6.30 2.57
CA LEU A 400 4.23 -7.54 3.26
C LEU A 400 2.99 -8.21 2.64
N HIS A 401 1.90 -7.48 2.43
CA HIS A 401 0.69 -8.02 1.82
C HIS A 401 1.00 -8.76 0.51
N ARG A 402 1.69 -8.09 -0.42
CA ARG A 402 2.05 -8.69 -1.70
C ARG A 402 3.04 -9.85 -1.55
N ARG A 403 4.00 -9.77 -0.62
CA ARG A 403 4.96 -10.85 -0.35
C ARG A 403 4.26 -12.11 0.15
N LEU A 404 3.28 -11.98 1.03
CA LEU A 404 2.51 -13.11 1.55
C LEU A 404 1.62 -13.72 0.47
N VAL A 405 1.00 -12.89 -0.38
CA VAL A 405 0.26 -13.36 -1.58
C VAL A 405 1.18 -14.11 -2.55
N ASP A 406 2.42 -13.66 -2.74
CA ASP A 406 3.44 -14.36 -3.55
C ASP A 406 3.97 -15.65 -2.89
N GLY A 407 3.48 -16.00 -1.68
CA GLY A 407 3.90 -17.20 -0.95
C GLY A 407 5.24 -17.07 -0.21
N LYS A 408 5.75 -15.85 0.02
CA LYS A 408 6.93 -15.64 0.86
C LYS A 408 6.60 -16.02 2.31
N ILE A 409 7.46 -16.83 2.93
CA ILE A 409 7.21 -17.37 4.27
C ILE A 409 7.47 -16.33 5.39
N PRO A 410 6.87 -16.47 6.57
CA PRO A 410 6.93 -15.45 7.63
C PRO A 410 8.34 -15.03 8.04
N ILE A 411 9.29 -15.96 8.20
CA ILE A 411 10.67 -15.64 8.61
C ILE A 411 11.39 -14.68 7.64
N SER A 412 10.96 -14.64 6.37
CA SER A 412 11.53 -13.76 5.34
C SER A 412 11.02 -12.32 5.44
N ASN A 413 10.14 -12.02 6.39
CA ASN A 413 9.52 -10.72 6.62
C ASN A 413 9.81 -10.27 8.06
N ARG A 414 10.62 -9.21 8.19
CA ARG A 414 11.14 -8.73 9.48
C ARG A 414 10.75 -7.30 9.74
N PHE A 415 10.75 -6.89 10.99
CA PHE A 415 10.52 -5.51 11.40
C PHE A 415 11.57 -5.02 12.38
N PHE A 416 11.78 -3.71 12.37
CA PHE A 416 12.43 -3.02 13.47
C PHE A 416 11.59 -3.07 14.74
#